data_AF-A0A495UCR3-F1
#
_entry.id   AF-A0A495UCR3-F1
#
_cell.length_a   1.000
_cell.length_b   1.000
_cell.length_c   1.000
_cell.angle_alpha   90.00
_cell.angle_beta   90.00
_cell.angle_gamma   90.00
#
_symmetry.space_group_name_H-M   'P 1'
#
loop_
_entity.id
_entity.type
_entity.pdbx_description
1 polymer ?
#
loop_
_entity_poly.entity_id
_entity_poly.type
_entity_poly.pdbx_seq_one_letter_code
_entity_poly.pdbx_strand_id
1 'polypeptide(L)' 'MYGALWRLLPGPWFVRLFILLILIAAALYGLFFYAFPWVSSFVNPQDPTFG' A
#
# COMPACT_ATOMS: atom_id res chain seq x y z
N MET A 1 34.34 -12.76 -6.39
CA MET A 1 33.80 -11.46 -6.84
C MET A 1 32.35 -11.53 -7.36
N TYR A 2 31.47 -12.32 -6.71
CA TYR A 2 29.99 -12.19 -6.80
C TYR A 2 29.33 -12.15 -5.40
N GLY A 3 30.13 -12.25 -4.32
CA GLY A 3 29.63 -12.42 -2.96
C GLY A 3 29.07 -11.16 -2.29
N ALA A 4 29.40 -9.96 -2.79
CA ALA A 4 28.90 -8.71 -2.20
C ALA A 4 27.42 -8.46 -2.56
N LEU A 5 27.00 -8.83 -3.78
CA LEU A 5 25.61 -8.71 -4.24
C LEU A 5 24.67 -9.70 -3.56
N TRP A 6 25.14 -10.89 -3.19
CA TRP A 6 24.35 -11.89 -2.43
C TRP A 6 24.33 -11.63 -0.91
N ARG A 7 25.07 -10.64 -0.42
CA ARG A 7 25.14 -10.26 1.01
C ARG A 7 24.30 -9.02 1.34
N LEU A 8 24.00 -8.17 0.36
CA LEU A 8 23.14 -6.98 0.56
C LEU A 8 21.65 -7.34 0.66
N LEU A 9 21.32 -8.61 0.40
CA LEU A 9 19.97 -9.13 0.44
C LEU A 9 19.83 -10.08 1.62
N PRO A 10 19.26 -9.62 2.75
CA PRO A 10 18.93 -10.53 3.82
C PRO A 10 17.75 -11.39 3.39
N GLY A 11 18.07 -12.60 2.92
CA GLY A 11 17.16 -13.74 2.93
C GLY A 11 16.73 -14.30 1.55
N PRO A 12 16.18 -15.53 1.57
CA PRO A 12 15.64 -16.25 0.41
C PRO A 12 14.71 -15.39 -0.45
N TRP A 13 14.52 -15.77 -1.71
CA TRP A 13 13.62 -15.07 -2.65
C TRP A 13 12.23 -14.76 -2.06
N PHE A 14 11.73 -15.60 -1.15
CA PHE A 14 10.50 -15.36 -0.38
C PHE A 14 10.51 -14.10 0.49
N VAL A 15 11.64 -13.71 1.09
CA VAL A 15 11.73 -12.53 1.96
C VAL A 15 11.58 -11.24 1.15
N ARG A 16 12.20 -11.17 -0.03
CA ARG A 16 11.98 -10.08 -1.00
C ARG A 16 10.52 -10.00 -1.43
N LEU A 17 9.93 -11.16 -1.74
CA LEU A 17 8.53 -11.24 -2.14
C LEU A 17 7.61 -10.74 -1.02
N PHE A 18 7.90 -11.10 0.23
CA PHE A 18 7.13 -10.67 1.39
C PHE A 18 7.23 -9.16 1.63
N ILE A 19 8.42 -8.56 1.46
CA ILE A 19 8.60 -7.11 1.55
C ILE A 19 7.79 -6.38 0.47
N LEU A 20 7.85 -6.86 -0.78
CA LEU A 20 7.04 -6.33 -1.89
C LEU A 20 5.54 -6.45 -1.60
N LEU A 21 5.11 -7.61 -1.10
CA LEU A 21 3.71 -7.87 -0.74
C LEU A 21 3.23 -6.93 0.36
N ILE A 22 4.03 -6.73 1.42
CA ILE A 22 3.72 -5.79 2.50
C ILE A 22 3.61 -4.38 1.96
N LEU A 23 4.52 -3.97 1.08
CA LEU A 23 4.51 -2.62 0.52
C LEU A 23 3.23 -2.36 -0.30
N ILE A 24 2.80 -3.35 -1.08
CA ILE A 24 1.53 -3.32 -1.82
C ILE A 24 0.34 -3.30 -0.85
N ALA A 25 0.34 -4.17 0.17
CA ALA A 25 -0.72 -4.23 1.16
C ALA A 25 -0.86 -2.91 1.93
N ALA A 26 0.26 -2.28 2.31
CA ALA A 26 0.29 -0.98 2.96
C ALA A 26 -0.27 0.13 2.04
N ALA A 27 0.08 0.10 0.76
CA ALA A 27 -0.47 1.04 -0.22
C ALA A 27 -1.98 0.85 -0.41
N LEU A 28 -2.45 -0.39 -0.54
CA LEU A 28 -3.88 -0.71 -0.64
C LEU A 28 -4.64 -0.31 0.63
N TYR A 29 -4.07 -0.57 1.81
CA TYR A 29 -4.64 -0.15 3.08
C TYR A 29 -4.74 1.38 3.18
N GLY A 30 -3.65 2.08 2.87
CA GLY A 30 -3.64 3.55 2.83
C GLY A 30 -4.69 4.10 1.86
N LEU A 31 -4.80 3.48 0.68
CA LEU A 31 -5.79 3.88 -0.30
C LEU A 31 -7.21 3.66 0.23
N PHE A 32 -7.54 2.45 0.71
CA PHE A 32 -8.88 2.06 1.12
C PHE A 32 -9.38 2.79 2.38
N PHE A 33 -8.50 2.97 3.37
CA PHE A 33 -8.87 3.57 4.66
C PHE A 33 -8.67 5.09 4.72
N TYR A 34 -7.81 5.67 3.89
CA TYR A 34 -7.55 7.11 3.90
C TYR A 34 -7.90 7.79 2.59
N ALA A 35 -7.38 7.32 1.45
CA ALA A 35 -7.61 8.01 0.18
C ALA A 35 -9.06 7.93 -0.30
N PHE A 36 -9.72 6.77 -0.17
CA PHE A 36 -11.12 6.60 -0.56
C PHE A 36 -12.07 7.50 0.25
N PRO A 37 -12.03 7.51 1.60
CA PRO A 37 -12.83 8.44 2.40
C PRO A 37 -12.51 9.92 2.14
N TRP A 38 -11.24 10.23 1.86
CA TRP A 38 -10.85 11.59 1.51
C TRP A 38 -11.43 12.00 0.15
N VAL A 39 -11.31 11.16 -0.89
CA VAL A 39 -11.87 11.43 -2.23
C VAL A 39 -13.39 11.46 -2.20
N SER A 40 -14.05 10.59 -1.43
CA SER A 40 -15.52 10.57 -1.33
C SER A 40 -16.10 11.89 -0.81
N SER A 41 -15.34 12.63 0.01
CA SER A 41 -15.73 13.97 0.48
C SER A 41 -15.79 15.04 -0.63
N PHE A 42 -15.03 14.86 -1.71
CA PHE A 42 -15.05 15.79 -2.86
C PHE A 42 -16.02 15.35 -3.95
N VAL A 43 -16.15 14.03 -4.17
CA VAL A 43 -16.97 13.48 -5.27
C VAL A 43 -18.43 13.37 -4.86
N ASN A 44 -18.71 13.20 -3.58
CA ASN A 44 -20.07 13.19 -3.05
C ASN A 44 -20.18 14.26 -1.96
N PRO A 45 -20.40 15.54 -2.33
CA PRO A 45 -20.99 16.50 -1.42
C PRO A 45 -22.30 15.86 -0.98
N GLN A 46 -22.32 15.33 0.25
CA GLN A 46 -23.54 14.81 0.84
C GLN A 46 -24.50 16.01 0.89
N ASP A 47 -25.44 16.09 -0.05
CA ASP A 47 -26.70 16.77 0.14
C ASP A 47 -27.63 15.75 0.78
N PRO A 48 -27.66 15.63 2.12
CA PRO A 48 -28.75 14.95 2.76
C PRO A 48 -29.95 15.89 2.64
N THR A 49 -30.61 15.89 1.48
CA THR A 49 -31.90 16.55 1.31
C THR A 49 -32.92 15.70 2.07
N PHE A 50 -32.85 15.76 3.40
CA PHE A 50 -33.96 15.42 4.27
C PHE A 50 -34.97 16.56 4.11
N GLY A 51 -36.06 16.24 3.42
CA GLY A 51 -37.28 17.05 3.28
C GLY A 51 -38.44 16.12 2.97
#